data_AF-L7E8K7-F1
#
_entry.id   AF-L7E8K7-F1
#
_cell.length_a   1.000
_cell.length_b   1.000
_cell.length_c   1.000
_cell.angle_alpha   90.00
_cell.angle_beta   90.00
_cell.angle_gamma   90.00
#
_symmetry.space_group_name_H-M   'P 1'
#
loop_
_entity.id
_entity.type
_entity.pdbx_description
1 polymer ?
#
loop_
_entity_poly.entity_id
_entity_poly.type
_entity_poly.pdbx_seq_one_letter_code
_entity_poly.pdbx_strand_id
1 'polypeptide(L)'
;MINPNPAIEQKINQFILETQNKFSQDKSATLASYQTEAKTITQETNNLRDELIQKLGELTFSDPLPSREELEKQIIAHIDQLVETINLLSTGKSSETPLDTLSQETDSLVATITTLFDANANVPNLPKLKEKLTAWQTKVKDTLVKFSTTVELQQKNESLIAELKDKLDKYSSIPEVDEPFEKLVKEFKDNSAQLQEASVLFQTLDDLINEIKARDEVIKLNQRIDILLGKTKEQVAGFPPELDREVQGELAKLIIILGIAQVELINSSKAWDIMQVKSVVDAGEIAIKSLTGQPNIILAQKLRYAAETGLRKTQMGFWNGLAEFRGNLFHSIKIPTKVLIGLVLALPLNWGIMNSPPVKNLLMPLPPISNSSNQNTEDKDENFRLLILILMTGTLGGAVSLLTRLQDFDNPKNQKYDDDFLPLSIGLTKPILGGSFAFFILLILNSSISPLQIRTDNGNKGNDTYLYGLLTMAFVAGFSERLIPDLINQVEKKVTVEASSTGQGLPPTILIAPSSAALALNGIQEFSINPVGNYTITISPPESGKIDKNTTDAKFTYTAPPQGNAGDTITITATSDSGQTAKATVTLTA
;
A
#
# COMPACT_ATOMS: atom_id res chain seq x y z
N MET A 1 32.10 4.67 -16.37
CA MET A 1 31.66 3.27 -16.42
C MET A 1 30.40 3.16 -15.61
N ILE A 2 29.26 2.97 -16.27
CA ILE A 2 27.98 2.75 -15.59
C ILE A 2 27.93 1.27 -15.27
N ASN A 3 27.88 0.90 -13.99
CA ASN A 3 27.78 -0.50 -13.60
C ASN A 3 26.46 -1.09 -14.14
N PRO A 4 26.47 -2.30 -14.73
CA PRO A 4 25.22 -2.97 -15.09
C PRO A 4 24.34 -3.10 -13.85
N ASN A 5 23.02 -2.89 -14.02
CA ASN A 5 22.08 -3.12 -12.93
C ASN A 5 22.02 -4.64 -12.71
N PRO A 6 22.43 -5.17 -11.54
CA PRO A 6 22.43 -6.61 -11.29
C PRO A 6 21.08 -7.26 -11.52
N ALA A 7 19.97 -6.52 -11.34
CA ALA A 7 18.62 -7.01 -11.60
C ALA A 7 18.31 -7.19 -13.09
N ILE A 8 18.82 -6.30 -13.97
CA ILE A 8 18.64 -6.41 -15.42
C ILE A 8 19.53 -7.53 -15.97
N GLU A 9 20.77 -7.62 -15.51
CA GLU A 9 21.70 -8.70 -15.87
C GLU A 9 21.15 -10.08 -15.49
N GLN A 10 20.52 -10.20 -14.32
CA GLN A 10 19.83 -11.43 -13.93
C GLN A 10 18.66 -11.77 -14.85
N LYS A 11 17.82 -10.78 -15.21
CA LYS A 11 16.70 -10.97 -16.15
C LYS A 11 17.18 -11.35 -17.55
N ILE A 12 18.28 -10.76 -18.04
CA ILE A 12 18.89 -11.13 -19.34
C ILE A 12 19.34 -12.59 -19.28
N ASN A 13 20.12 -12.97 -18.27
CA ASN A 13 20.60 -14.34 -18.12
C ASN A 13 19.45 -15.35 -18.00
N GLN A 14 18.38 -15.00 -17.28
CA GLN A 14 17.19 -15.83 -17.18
C GLN A 14 16.49 -15.98 -18.53
N PHE A 15 16.27 -14.88 -19.26
CA PHE A 15 15.67 -14.91 -20.59
C PHE A 15 16.48 -15.78 -21.57
N ILE A 16 17.81 -15.65 -21.57
CA ILE A 16 18.69 -16.47 -22.41
C ILE A 16 18.58 -17.95 -22.05
N LEU A 17 18.58 -18.27 -20.75
CA LEU A 17 18.44 -19.66 -20.29
C LEU A 17 17.09 -20.27 -20.69
N GLU A 18 15.99 -19.54 -20.50
CA GLU A 18 14.65 -19.99 -20.90
C GLU A 18 14.55 -20.20 -22.42
N THR A 19 15.14 -19.28 -23.20
CA THR A 19 15.21 -19.37 -24.66
C THR A 19 16.01 -20.61 -25.09
N GLN A 20 17.22 -20.81 -24.55
CA GLN A 20 18.06 -21.97 -24.84
C GLN A 20 17.36 -23.29 -24.50
N ASN A 21 16.65 -23.34 -23.38
CA ASN A 21 15.90 -24.52 -22.97
C ASN A 21 14.77 -24.85 -23.96
N LYS A 22 14.00 -23.85 -24.41
CA LYS A 22 12.93 -24.04 -25.40
C LYS A 22 13.47 -24.53 -26.74
N PHE A 23 14.52 -23.91 -27.25
CA PHE A 23 15.19 -24.39 -28.47
C PHE A 23 15.79 -25.79 -28.31
N SER A 24 16.35 -26.12 -27.14
CA SER A 24 16.90 -27.45 -26.88
C SER A 24 15.82 -28.54 -26.83
N GLN A 25 14.65 -28.24 -26.27
CA GLN A 25 13.50 -29.16 -26.26
C GLN A 25 12.99 -29.42 -27.68
N ASP A 26 12.80 -28.36 -28.47
CA ASP A 26 12.34 -28.46 -29.86
C ASP A 26 13.36 -29.21 -30.75
N LYS A 27 14.66 -28.90 -30.57
CA LYS A 27 15.78 -29.63 -31.19
C LYS A 27 15.74 -31.11 -30.85
N SER A 28 15.57 -31.46 -29.57
CA SER A 28 15.54 -32.86 -29.13
C SER A 28 14.37 -33.64 -29.72
N ALA A 29 13.16 -33.05 -29.74
CA ALA A 29 11.97 -33.68 -30.32
C ALA A 29 12.13 -33.89 -31.84
N THR A 30 12.65 -32.89 -32.54
CA THR A 30 12.87 -32.95 -34.00
C THR A 30 13.93 -33.98 -34.36
N LEU A 31 15.06 -34.01 -33.66
CA LEU A 31 16.14 -34.97 -33.91
C LEU A 31 15.72 -36.41 -33.63
N ALA A 32 14.89 -36.67 -32.61
CA ALA A 32 14.37 -38.02 -32.34
C ALA A 32 13.51 -38.56 -33.50
N SER A 33 12.67 -37.70 -34.10
CA SER A 33 11.91 -38.02 -35.31
C SER A 33 12.84 -38.33 -36.48
N TYR A 34 13.87 -37.50 -36.68
CA TYR A 34 14.81 -37.66 -37.80
C TYR A 34 15.68 -38.90 -37.68
N GLN A 35 16.09 -39.30 -36.47
CA GLN A 35 16.80 -40.56 -36.27
C GLN A 35 15.94 -41.77 -36.65
N THR A 36 14.62 -41.69 -36.48
CA THR A 36 13.70 -42.76 -36.87
C THR A 36 13.55 -42.83 -38.40
N GLU A 37 13.41 -41.68 -39.04
CA GLU A 37 13.36 -41.56 -40.50
C GLU A 37 14.69 -41.97 -41.15
N ALA A 38 15.82 -41.56 -40.58
CA ALA A 38 17.18 -41.93 -40.99
C ALA A 38 17.40 -43.45 -40.98
N LYS A 39 16.96 -44.13 -39.91
CA LYS A 39 17.02 -45.60 -39.84
C LYS A 39 16.21 -46.25 -40.94
N THR A 40 15.02 -45.72 -41.22
CA THR A 40 14.12 -46.26 -42.24
C THR A 40 14.71 -46.10 -43.64
N ILE A 41 15.16 -44.89 -44.00
CA ILE A 41 15.74 -44.62 -45.31
C ILE A 41 17.09 -45.33 -45.49
N THR A 42 17.89 -45.47 -44.44
CA THR A 42 19.15 -46.24 -44.47
C THR A 42 18.87 -47.71 -44.76
N GLN A 43 17.88 -48.30 -44.10
CA GLN A 43 17.49 -49.70 -44.37
C GLN A 43 16.99 -49.88 -45.80
N GLU A 44 16.13 -48.98 -46.29
CA GLU A 44 15.64 -49.02 -47.67
C GLU A 44 16.77 -48.85 -48.69
N THR A 45 17.72 -47.97 -48.42
CA THR A 45 18.88 -47.71 -49.28
C THR A 45 19.80 -48.93 -49.34
N ASN A 46 20.07 -49.58 -48.20
CA ASN A 46 20.86 -50.81 -48.16
C ASN A 46 20.14 -51.97 -48.85
N ASN A 47 18.82 -52.11 -48.67
CA ASN A 47 18.05 -53.13 -49.39
C ASN A 47 18.10 -52.90 -50.90
N LEU A 48 18.01 -51.63 -51.35
CA LEU A 48 18.12 -51.29 -52.77
C LEU A 48 19.53 -51.59 -53.31
N ARG A 49 20.59 -51.26 -52.54
CA ARG A 49 21.97 -51.62 -52.87
C ARG A 49 22.10 -53.11 -53.16
N ASP A 50 21.60 -53.95 -52.25
CA ASP A 50 21.68 -55.41 -52.37
C ASP A 50 20.88 -55.92 -53.58
N GLU A 51 19.67 -55.40 -53.80
CA GLU A 51 18.84 -55.72 -54.98
C GLU A 51 19.55 -55.31 -56.29
N LEU A 52 20.20 -54.13 -56.33
CA LEU A 52 20.94 -53.63 -57.49
C LEU A 52 22.17 -54.50 -57.77
N ILE A 53 23.01 -54.77 -56.77
CA ILE A 53 24.23 -55.59 -56.91
C ILE A 53 23.86 -57.00 -57.37
N GLN A 54 22.83 -57.61 -56.79
CA GLN A 54 22.36 -58.92 -57.21
C GLN A 54 21.94 -58.91 -58.69
N LYS A 55 21.20 -57.88 -59.12
CA LYS A 55 20.69 -57.79 -60.49
C LYS A 55 21.76 -57.46 -61.52
N LEU A 56 22.79 -56.70 -61.16
CA LEU A 56 23.93 -56.41 -62.05
C LEU A 56 24.62 -57.68 -62.56
N GLY A 57 24.59 -58.78 -61.80
CA GLY A 57 25.12 -60.07 -62.21
C GLY A 57 24.39 -60.75 -63.36
N GLU A 58 23.16 -60.33 -63.66
CA GLU A 58 22.31 -60.88 -64.72
C GLU A 58 22.34 -60.04 -66.02
N LEU A 59 23.04 -58.88 -66.01
CA LEU A 59 23.00 -57.90 -67.10
C LEU A 59 24.19 -58.00 -68.05
N THR A 60 23.95 -57.61 -69.29
CA THR A 60 24.99 -57.46 -70.32
C THR A 60 25.50 -56.02 -70.35
N PHE A 61 26.81 -55.88 -70.39
CA PHE A 61 27.50 -54.59 -70.44
C PHE A 61 28.08 -54.38 -71.84
N SER A 62 27.86 -53.20 -72.42
CA SER A 62 28.36 -52.82 -73.74
C SER A 62 28.98 -51.43 -73.66
N ASP A 63 30.02 -51.17 -74.44
CA ASP A 63 30.64 -49.85 -74.53
C ASP A 63 29.60 -48.82 -74.99
N PRO A 64 29.53 -47.61 -74.38
CA PRO A 64 30.54 -46.99 -73.52
C PRO A 64 30.25 -47.06 -71.99
N LEU A 65 29.48 -48.04 -71.49
CA LEU A 65 29.15 -48.14 -70.06
C LEU A 65 30.36 -48.61 -69.21
N PRO A 66 30.44 -48.20 -67.92
CA PRO A 66 31.46 -48.72 -67.01
C PRO A 66 31.38 -50.24 -66.89
N SER A 67 32.53 -50.88 -66.61
CA SER A 67 32.55 -52.32 -66.35
C SER A 67 31.68 -52.66 -65.13
N ARG A 68 31.20 -53.90 -65.06
CA ARG A 68 30.39 -54.37 -63.94
C ARG A 68 31.06 -54.10 -62.58
N GLU A 69 32.34 -54.44 -62.46
CA GLU A 69 33.11 -54.29 -61.22
C GLU A 69 33.25 -52.81 -60.83
N GLU A 70 33.41 -51.93 -61.82
CA GLU A 70 33.51 -50.49 -61.62
C GLU A 70 32.17 -49.90 -61.17
N LEU A 71 31.06 -50.29 -61.81
CA LEU A 71 29.72 -49.83 -61.42
C LEU A 71 29.30 -50.35 -60.04
N GLU A 72 29.62 -51.60 -59.70
CA GLU A 72 29.40 -52.14 -58.35
C GLU A 72 30.16 -51.34 -57.29
N LYS A 73 31.44 -51.00 -57.53
CA LYS A 73 32.22 -50.14 -56.63
C LYS A 73 31.63 -48.74 -56.49
N GLN A 74 31.19 -48.13 -57.58
CA GLN A 74 30.55 -46.80 -57.56
C GLN A 74 29.24 -46.81 -56.76
N ILE A 75 28.40 -47.83 -56.95
CA ILE A 75 27.14 -47.97 -56.18
C ILE A 75 27.43 -48.12 -54.70
N ILE A 76 28.38 -48.98 -54.34
CA ILE A 76 28.78 -49.22 -52.95
C ILE A 76 29.27 -47.93 -52.30
N ALA A 77 30.25 -47.28 -52.92
CA ALA A 77 30.88 -46.07 -52.37
C ALA A 77 29.87 -44.92 -52.21
N HIS A 78 29.05 -44.69 -53.23
CA HIS A 78 28.03 -43.64 -53.20
C HIS A 78 26.96 -43.89 -52.14
N ILE A 79 26.50 -45.13 -51.99
CA ILE A 79 25.51 -45.49 -50.97
C ILE A 79 26.09 -45.38 -49.56
N ASP A 80 27.34 -45.82 -49.34
CA ASP A 80 28.00 -45.67 -48.04
C ASP A 80 28.11 -44.18 -47.66
N GLN A 81 28.48 -43.31 -48.60
CA GLN A 81 28.54 -41.85 -48.41
C GLN A 81 27.16 -41.23 -48.14
N LEU A 82 26.11 -41.68 -48.84
CA LEU A 82 24.73 -41.24 -48.58
C LEU A 82 24.27 -41.63 -47.17
N VAL A 83 24.51 -42.88 -46.77
CA VAL A 83 24.13 -43.38 -45.44
C VAL A 83 24.88 -42.65 -44.34
N GLU A 84 26.18 -42.41 -44.50
CA GLU A 84 26.97 -41.60 -43.57
C GLU A 84 26.41 -40.19 -43.45
N THR A 85 26.12 -39.53 -44.57
CA THR A 85 25.56 -38.17 -44.59
C THR A 85 24.20 -38.10 -43.91
N ILE A 86 23.29 -39.03 -44.21
CA ILE A 86 21.96 -39.10 -43.60
C ILE A 86 22.06 -39.30 -42.10
N ASN A 87 22.92 -40.22 -41.64
CA ASN A 87 23.12 -40.45 -40.21
C ASN A 87 23.69 -39.21 -39.52
N LEU A 88 24.68 -38.55 -40.13
CA LEU A 88 25.30 -37.36 -39.60
C LEU A 88 24.30 -36.21 -39.47
N LEU A 89 23.53 -35.90 -40.53
CA LEU A 89 22.48 -34.88 -40.52
C LEU A 89 21.37 -35.19 -39.51
N SER A 90 21.01 -36.47 -39.34
CA SER A 90 20.00 -36.89 -38.34
C SER A 90 20.42 -36.64 -36.89
N THR A 91 21.71 -36.41 -36.64
CA THR A 91 22.25 -36.02 -35.32
C THR A 91 22.36 -34.52 -35.11
N GLY A 92 21.95 -33.70 -36.09
CA GLY A 92 22.03 -32.24 -36.00
C GLY A 92 23.39 -31.67 -36.42
N LYS A 93 24.25 -32.47 -37.06
CA LYS A 93 25.57 -32.04 -37.53
C LYS A 93 25.52 -31.68 -39.01
N SER A 94 26.37 -30.75 -39.45
CA SER A 94 26.52 -30.38 -40.86
C SER A 94 27.37 -31.40 -41.62
N SER A 95 26.99 -31.73 -42.85
CA SER A 95 27.79 -32.54 -43.77
C SER A 95 29.05 -31.80 -44.21
N GLU A 96 30.18 -32.51 -44.34
CA GLU A 96 31.39 -31.99 -44.98
C GLU A 96 31.25 -31.94 -46.52
N THR A 97 30.45 -32.85 -47.09
CA THR A 97 30.15 -32.86 -48.51
C THR A 97 28.97 -31.91 -48.80
N PRO A 98 29.12 -30.96 -49.75
CA PRO A 98 28.01 -30.12 -50.19
C PRO A 98 26.83 -30.97 -50.69
N LEU A 99 25.63 -30.65 -50.22
CA LEU A 99 24.43 -31.43 -50.54
C LEU A 99 24.11 -31.43 -52.04
N ASP A 100 24.40 -30.32 -52.72
CA ASP A 100 24.25 -30.19 -54.18
C ASP A 100 25.15 -31.17 -54.93
N THR A 101 26.39 -31.36 -54.47
CA THR A 101 27.34 -32.34 -55.02
C THR A 101 26.79 -33.75 -54.84
N LEU A 102 26.33 -34.09 -53.63
CA LEU A 102 25.78 -35.42 -53.33
C LEU A 102 24.49 -35.71 -54.12
N SER A 103 23.65 -34.70 -54.32
CA SER A 103 22.44 -34.77 -55.16
C SER A 103 22.81 -35.01 -56.64
N GLN A 104 23.81 -34.30 -57.15
CA GLN A 104 24.30 -34.45 -58.52
C GLN A 104 24.96 -35.82 -58.77
N GLU A 105 25.76 -36.30 -57.81
CA GLU A 105 26.35 -37.63 -57.83
C GLU A 105 25.27 -38.73 -57.84
N THR A 106 24.21 -38.54 -57.04
CA THR A 106 23.05 -39.44 -57.02
C THR A 106 22.35 -39.45 -58.38
N ASP A 107 22.14 -38.29 -59.00
CA ASP A 107 21.52 -38.19 -60.33
C ASP A 107 22.35 -38.87 -61.41
N SER A 108 23.66 -38.67 -61.36
CA SER A 108 24.62 -39.29 -62.30
C SER A 108 24.61 -40.82 -62.18
N LEU A 109 24.61 -41.34 -60.95
CA LEU A 109 24.56 -42.77 -60.68
C LEU A 109 23.22 -43.37 -61.16
N VAL A 110 22.10 -42.74 -60.82
CA VAL A 110 20.76 -43.20 -61.26
C VAL A 110 20.63 -43.17 -62.77
N ALA A 111 21.15 -42.14 -63.45
CA ALA A 111 21.15 -42.06 -64.90
C ALA A 111 21.98 -43.17 -65.56
N THR A 112 23.14 -43.49 -64.98
CA THR A 112 24.01 -44.59 -65.45
C THR A 112 23.31 -45.95 -65.30
N ILE A 113 22.72 -46.22 -64.14
CA ILE A 113 21.97 -47.47 -63.89
C ILE A 113 20.74 -47.55 -64.80
N THR A 114 20.03 -46.44 -64.99
CA THR A 114 18.85 -46.38 -65.86
C THR A 114 19.20 -46.69 -67.30
N THR A 115 20.30 -46.12 -67.81
CA THR A 115 20.79 -46.40 -69.17
C THR A 115 21.15 -47.87 -69.34
N LEU A 116 21.79 -48.48 -68.34
CA LEU A 116 22.08 -49.92 -68.33
C LEU A 116 20.79 -50.76 -68.33
N PHE A 117 19.78 -50.35 -67.55
CA PHE A 117 18.49 -51.04 -67.49
C PHE A 117 17.74 -50.97 -68.83
N ASP A 118 17.76 -49.81 -69.49
CA ASP A 118 17.12 -49.62 -70.79
C ASP A 118 17.80 -50.45 -71.89
N ALA A 119 19.13 -50.60 -71.84
CA ALA A 119 19.87 -51.50 -72.74
C ALA A 119 19.55 -52.99 -72.51
N ASN A 120 19.05 -53.35 -71.32
CA ASN A 120 18.71 -54.72 -70.93
C ASN A 120 17.19 -54.93 -70.75
N ALA A 121 16.34 -54.16 -71.44
CA ALA A 121 14.88 -54.11 -71.22
C ALA A 121 14.14 -55.46 -71.33
N ASN A 122 14.74 -56.48 -71.97
CA ASN A 122 14.17 -57.81 -72.11
C ASN A 122 14.30 -58.68 -70.85
N VAL A 123 15.11 -58.28 -69.86
CA VAL A 123 15.32 -59.05 -68.62
C VAL A 123 14.14 -58.82 -67.65
N PRO A 124 13.52 -59.88 -67.09
CA PRO A 124 12.36 -59.75 -66.21
C PRO A 124 12.62 -58.91 -64.96
N ASN A 125 11.60 -58.18 -64.50
CA ASN A 125 11.58 -57.38 -63.26
C ASN A 125 12.43 -56.10 -63.24
N LEU A 126 13.16 -55.76 -64.31
CA LEU A 126 13.89 -54.49 -64.43
C LEU A 126 13.01 -53.23 -64.44
N PRO A 127 11.86 -53.19 -65.15
CA PRO A 127 10.98 -52.02 -65.10
C PRO A 127 10.52 -51.69 -63.67
N LYS A 128 10.22 -52.72 -62.88
CA LYS A 128 9.83 -52.57 -61.47
C LYS A 128 11.00 -52.08 -60.60
N LEU A 129 12.23 -52.53 -60.87
CA LEU A 129 13.42 -52.05 -60.17
C LEU A 129 13.79 -50.62 -60.56
N LYS A 130 13.56 -50.24 -61.82
CA LYS A 130 13.69 -48.86 -62.31
C LYS A 130 12.72 -47.92 -61.58
N GLU A 131 11.45 -48.32 -61.44
CA GLU A 131 10.47 -47.57 -60.65
C GLU A 131 10.89 -47.42 -59.18
N LYS A 132 11.38 -48.50 -58.55
CA LYS A 132 11.94 -48.45 -57.19
C LYS A 132 13.12 -47.49 -57.07
N LEU A 133 14.04 -47.51 -58.05
CA LEU A 133 15.22 -46.65 -58.07
C LEU A 133 14.84 -45.17 -58.17
N THR A 134 13.88 -44.82 -59.04
CA THR A 134 13.38 -43.44 -59.15
C THR A 134 12.66 -43.00 -57.88
N ALA A 135 11.81 -43.87 -57.29
CA ALA A 135 11.13 -43.55 -56.03
C ALA A 135 12.12 -43.36 -54.88
N TRP A 136 13.17 -44.18 -54.81
CA TRP A 136 14.26 -44.05 -53.84
C TRP A 136 15.03 -42.73 -54.03
N GLN A 137 15.39 -42.38 -55.27
CA GLN A 137 16.10 -41.13 -55.59
C GLN A 137 15.33 -39.90 -55.07
N THR A 138 14.02 -39.83 -55.35
CA THR A 138 13.16 -38.75 -54.84
C THR A 138 13.14 -38.74 -53.31
N LYS A 139 12.91 -39.90 -52.69
CA LYS A 139 12.82 -40.00 -51.23
C LYS A 139 14.11 -39.58 -50.52
N VAL A 140 15.27 -40.02 -51.02
CA VAL A 140 16.59 -39.65 -50.46
C VAL A 140 16.82 -38.15 -50.58
N LYS A 141 16.54 -37.55 -51.74
CA LYS A 141 16.70 -36.10 -51.94
C LYS A 141 15.80 -35.30 -50.99
N ASP A 142 14.54 -35.68 -50.87
CA ASP A 142 13.59 -35.01 -49.97
C ASP A 142 14.06 -35.11 -48.51
N THR A 143 14.52 -36.28 -48.06
CA THR A 143 15.06 -36.47 -46.72
C THR A 143 16.32 -35.63 -46.48
N LEU A 144 17.25 -35.58 -47.44
CA LEU A 144 18.47 -34.79 -47.35
C LEU A 144 18.17 -33.29 -47.22
N VAL A 145 17.28 -32.75 -48.07
CA VAL A 145 16.86 -31.35 -48.02
C VAL A 145 16.17 -31.03 -46.69
N LYS A 146 15.27 -31.90 -46.25
CA LYS A 146 14.55 -31.75 -44.97
C LYS A 146 15.51 -31.71 -43.78
N PHE A 147 16.47 -32.63 -43.72
CA PHE A 147 17.42 -32.65 -42.62
C PHE A 147 18.37 -31.44 -42.66
N SER A 148 18.92 -31.08 -43.83
CA SER A 148 19.85 -29.94 -43.97
C SER A 148 19.21 -28.61 -43.55
N THR A 149 18.01 -28.31 -44.08
CA THR A 149 17.29 -27.06 -43.76
C THR A 149 17.02 -26.91 -42.27
N THR A 150 16.79 -28.04 -41.57
CA THR A 150 16.60 -28.05 -40.12
C THR A 150 17.90 -27.81 -39.36
N VAL A 151 19.01 -28.45 -39.77
CA VAL A 151 20.33 -28.25 -39.16
C VAL A 151 20.77 -26.79 -39.32
N GLU A 152 20.60 -26.21 -40.50
CA GLU A 152 20.89 -24.80 -40.77
C GLU A 152 20.06 -23.87 -39.90
N LEU A 153 18.76 -24.15 -39.75
CA LEU A 153 17.87 -23.38 -38.89
C LEU A 153 18.29 -23.46 -37.42
N GLN A 154 18.69 -24.64 -36.93
CA GLN A 154 19.20 -24.81 -35.56
C GLN A 154 20.49 -24.02 -35.32
N GLN A 155 21.45 -24.09 -36.25
CA GLN A 155 22.70 -23.32 -36.16
C GLN A 155 22.43 -21.81 -36.19
N LYS A 156 21.51 -21.37 -37.06
CA LYS A 156 21.08 -19.97 -37.13
C LYS A 156 20.50 -19.51 -35.79
N ASN A 157 19.65 -20.32 -35.16
CA ASN A 157 19.07 -19.99 -33.86
C ASN A 157 20.13 -19.90 -32.76
N GLU A 158 21.10 -20.83 -32.71
CA GLU A 158 22.21 -20.77 -31.75
C GLU A 158 23.05 -19.49 -31.93
N SER A 159 23.33 -19.11 -33.18
CA SER A 159 24.03 -17.86 -33.50
C SER A 159 23.23 -16.62 -33.07
N LEU A 160 21.93 -16.58 -33.36
CA LEU A 160 21.06 -15.46 -32.99
C LEU A 160 20.94 -15.30 -31.47
N ILE A 161 20.85 -16.41 -30.71
CA ILE A 161 20.82 -16.36 -29.25
C ILE A 161 22.13 -15.80 -28.70
N ALA A 162 23.27 -16.21 -29.27
CA ALA A 162 24.58 -15.70 -28.85
C ALA A 162 24.74 -14.20 -29.15
N GLU A 163 24.33 -13.76 -30.33
CA GLU A 163 24.37 -12.35 -30.72
C GLU A 163 23.39 -11.51 -29.89
N LEU A 164 22.18 -12.03 -29.63
CA LEU A 164 21.19 -11.38 -28.78
C LEU A 164 21.70 -11.21 -27.35
N LYS A 165 22.37 -12.24 -26.80
CA LYS A 165 23.02 -12.15 -25.49
C LYS A 165 24.08 -11.05 -25.44
N ASP A 166 25.04 -11.08 -26.37
CA ASP A 166 26.14 -10.10 -26.41
C ASP A 166 25.59 -8.66 -26.47
N LYS A 167 24.59 -8.44 -27.33
CA LYS A 167 23.94 -7.15 -27.48
C LYS A 167 23.18 -6.72 -26.22
N LEU A 168 22.38 -7.61 -25.63
CA LEU A 168 21.65 -7.31 -24.39
C LEU A 168 22.60 -6.99 -23.23
N ASP A 169 23.69 -7.74 -23.08
CA ASP A 169 24.73 -7.49 -22.08
C ASP A 169 25.39 -6.12 -22.31
N LYS A 170 25.66 -5.76 -23.57
CA LYS A 170 26.19 -4.43 -23.94
C LYS A 170 25.21 -3.31 -23.63
N TYR A 171 23.92 -3.44 -23.95
CA TYR A 171 22.91 -2.42 -23.65
C TYR A 171 22.57 -2.34 -22.15
N SER A 172 22.86 -3.38 -21.37
CA SER A 172 22.85 -3.27 -19.90
C SER A 172 23.86 -2.23 -19.39
N SER A 173 24.86 -1.87 -20.21
CA SER A 173 25.93 -0.92 -19.86
C SER A 173 25.86 0.40 -20.64
N ILE A 174 25.21 0.42 -21.82
CA ILE A 174 25.07 1.59 -22.70
C ILE A 174 23.59 1.76 -23.07
N PRO A 175 22.97 2.90 -22.77
CA PRO A 175 21.51 2.99 -22.72
C PRO A 175 20.80 3.28 -24.07
N GLU A 176 21.52 3.32 -25.19
CA GLU A 176 20.95 3.65 -26.49
C GLU A 176 20.76 2.38 -27.33
N VAL A 177 19.50 1.97 -27.53
CA VAL A 177 19.13 0.89 -28.44
C VAL A 177 19.20 1.42 -29.88
N ASP A 178 20.05 0.82 -30.70
CA ASP A 178 20.29 1.24 -32.08
C ASP A 178 19.51 0.39 -33.10
N GLU A 179 19.36 0.93 -34.32
CA GLU A 179 18.68 0.28 -35.45
C GLU A 179 19.19 -1.17 -35.74
N PRO A 180 20.50 -1.46 -35.65
CA PRO A 180 21.02 -2.83 -35.74
C PRO A 180 20.40 -3.81 -34.73
N PHE A 181 20.17 -3.39 -33.50
CA PHE A 181 19.56 -4.25 -32.48
C PHE A 181 18.08 -4.50 -32.75
N GLU A 182 17.33 -3.49 -33.18
CA GLU A 182 15.91 -3.69 -33.54
C GLU A 182 15.76 -4.67 -34.71
N LYS A 183 16.69 -4.61 -35.68
CA LYS A 183 16.76 -5.58 -36.77
C LYS A 183 17.06 -6.99 -36.27
N LEU A 184 18.02 -7.15 -35.34
CA LEU A 184 18.35 -8.44 -34.73
C LEU A 184 17.16 -9.03 -33.97
N VAL A 185 16.44 -8.22 -33.18
CA VAL A 185 15.24 -8.64 -32.44
C VAL A 185 14.16 -9.11 -33.40
N LYS A 186 13.94 -8.37 -34.50
CA LYS A 186 12.99 -8.77 -35.53
C LYS A 186 13.38 -10.11 -36.17
N GLU A 187 14.64 -10.26 -36.58
CA GLU A 187 15.13 -11.50 -37.17
C GLU A 187 15.00 -12.69 -36.20
N PHE A 188 15.31 -12.48 -34.91
CA PHE A 188 15.10 -13.49 -33.88
C PHE A 188 13.62 -13.90 -33.78
N LYS A 189 12.68 -12.93 -33.74
CA LYS A 189 11.24 -13.21 -33.68
C LYS A 189 10.74 -13.97 -34.91
N ASP A 190 11.17 -13.54 -36.10
CA ASP A 190 10.77 -14.16 -37.36
C ASP A 190 11.24 -15.63 -37.44
N ASN A 191 12.48 -15.93 -37.04
CA ASN A 191 13.01 -17.31 -37.03
C ASN A 191 12.41 -18.17 -35.90
N SER A 192 11.99 -17.55 -34.79
CA SER A 192 11.44 -18.23 -33.61
C SER A 192 9.92 -18.42 -33.65
N ALA A 193 9.22 -17.89 -34.67
CA ALA A 193 7.76 -17.86 -34.71
C ALA A 193 7.08 -19.24 -34.65
N GLN A 194 7.80 -20.29 -35.06
CA GLN A 194 7.31 -21.68 -35.08
C GLN A 194 7.46 -22.39 -33.73
N LEU A 195 8.17 -21.80 -32.76
CA LEU A 195 8.33 -22.39 -31.43
C LEU A 195 7.01 -22.40 -30.64
N GLN A 196 6.81 -23.48 -29.90
CA GLN A 196 5.74 -23.54 -28.91
C GLN A 196 5.95 -22.44 -27.85
N GLU A 197 4.89 -21.68 -27.56
CA GLU A 197 4.91 -20.53 -26.65
C GLU A 197 5.88 -19.39 -27.06
N ALA A 198 6.18 -19.23 -28.36
CA ALA A 198 6.98 -18.11 -28.85
C ALA A 198 6.43 -16.75 -28.41
N SER A 199 5.10 -16.59 -28.32
CA SER A 199 4.47 -15.35 -27.86
C SER A 199 4.88 -14.93 -26.44
N VAL A 200 5.11 -15.89 -25.54
CA VAL A 200 5.53 -15.58 -24.16
C VAL A 200 6.98 -15.11 -24.16
N LEU A 201 7.85 -15.79 -24.92
CA LEU A 201 9.25 -15.37 -25.10
C LEU A 201 9.35 -13.96 -25.71
N PHE A 202 8.52 -13.66 -26.71
CA PHE A 202 8.52 -12.35 -27.36
C PHE A 202 8.08 -11.25 -26.41
N GLN A 203 7.05 -11.52 -25.58
CA GLN A 203 6.62 -10.57 -24.56
C GLN A 203 7.73 -10.31 -23.54
N THR A 204 8.39 -11.35 -23.02
CA THR A 204 9.50 -11.20 -22.08
C THR A 204 10.66 -10.40 -22.68
N LEU A 205 10.99 -10.63 -23.96
CA LEU A 205 12.01 -9.88 -24.67
C LEU A 205 11.61 -8.40 -24.84
N ASP A 206 10.37 -8.12 -25.23
CA ASP A 206 9.87 -6.76 -25.38
C ASP A 206 9.86 -5.99 -24.06
N ASP A 207 9.44 -6.64 -22.97
CA ASP A 207 9.45 -6.07 -21.63
C ASP A 207 10.88 -5.72 -21.19
N LEU A 208 11.85 -6.61 -21.47
CA LEU A 208 13.25 -6.40 -21.15
C LEU A 208 13.88 -5.26 -21.96
N ILE A 209 13.56 -5.16 -23.26
CA ILE A 209 14.00 -4.06 -24.12
C ILE A 209 13.42 -2.73 -23.64
N ASN A 210 12.14 -2.70 -23.26
CA ASN A 210 11.48 -1.52 -22.74
C ASN A 210 12.09 -1.07 -21.40
N GLU A 211 12.44 -2.01 -20.51
CA GLU A 211 13.12 -1.74 -19.24
C GLU A 211 14.53 -1.17 -19.45
N ILE A 212 15.27 -1.67 -20.46
CA ILE A 212 16.57 -1.11 -20.87
C ILE A 212 16.42 0.31 -21.42
N LYS A 213 15.47 0.55 -22.34
CA LYS A 213 15.19 1.89 -22.90
C LYS A 213 14.79 2.88 -21.81
N ALA A 214 13.93 2.46 -20.88
CA ALA A 214 13.51 3.24 -19.72
C ALA A 214 14.68 3.69 -18.82
N ARG A 215 15.73 2.88 -18.69
CA ARG A 215 16.91 3.20 -17.87
C ARG A 215 17.70 4.40 -18.42
N ASP A 216 17.77 4.56 -19.75
CA ASP A 216 18.39 5.74 -20.37
C ASP A 216 17.74 7.04 -19.89
N GLU A 217 16.40 7.04 -19.95
CA GLU A 217 15.59 8.16 -19.56
C GLU A 217 15.74 8.45 -18.06
N VAL A 218 15.79 7.42 -17.22
CA VAL A 218 16.08 7.53 -15.78
C VAL A 218 17.44 8.21 -15.54
N ILE A 219 18.51 7.79 -16.24
CA ILE A 219 19.85 8.36 -16.04
C ILE A 219 19.89 9.83 -16.50
N LYS A 220 19.37 10.12 -17.70
CA LYS A 220 19.30 11.49 -18.25
C LYS A 220 18.47 12.41 -17.36
N LEU A 221 17.33 11.93 -16.87
CA LEU A 221 16.44 12.70 -16.02
C LEU A 221 17.01 12.91 -14.63
N ASN A 222 17.70 11.91 -14.05
CA ASN A 222 18.40 12.05 -12.77
C ASN A 222 19.51 13.10 -12.83
N GLN A 223 20.34 13.08 -13.88
CA GLN A 223 21.37 14.10 -14.11
C GLN A 223 20.75 15.50 -14.25
N ARG A 224 19.61 15.61 -14.95
CA ARG A 224 18.87 16.87 -15.09
C ARG A 224 18.35 17.37 -13.75
N ILE A 225 17.82 16.49 -12.89
CA ILE A 225 17.39 16.83 -11.53
C ILE A 225 18.58 17.33 -10.70
N ASP A 226 19.72 16.65 -10.75
CA ASP A 226 20.93 17.06 -10.02
C ASP A 226 21.41 18.46 -10.43
N ILE A 227 21.43 18.75 -11.74
CA ILE A 227 21.77 20.08 -12.26
C ILE A 227 20.78 21.14 -11.74
N LEU A 228 19.48 20.83 -11.75
CA LEU A 228 18.45 21.75 -11.27
C LEU A 228 18.55 22.00 -9.76
N LEU A 229 18.76 20.94 -8.96
CA LEU A 229 18.95 21.04 -7.52
C LEU A 229 20.22 21.84 -7.19
N GLY A 230 21.32 21.61 -7.89
CA GLY A 230 22.57 22.35 -7.73
C GLY A 230 22.37 23.85 -7.99
N LYS A 231 21.84 24.20 -9.17
CA LYS A 231 21.59 25.60 -9.55
C LYS A 231 20.63 26.30 -8.59
N THR A 232 19.57 25.62 -8.14
CA THR A 232 18.58 26.21 -7.24
C THR A 232 19.15 26.41 -5.84
N LYS A 233 19.98 25.49 -5.34
CA LYS A 233 20.66 25.63 -4.04
C LYS A 233 21.69 26.78 -4.06
N GLU A 234 22.48 26.90 -5.12
CA GLU A 234 23.42 28.01 -5.29
C GLU A 234 22.70 29.36 -5.33
N GLN A 235 21.56 29.42 -6.03
CA GLN A 235 20.71 30.61 -6.04
C GLN A 235 20.24 30.95 -4.62
N VAL A 236 19.62 30.00 -3.90
CA VAL A 236 19.17 30.23 -2.51
C VAL A 236 20.31 30.68 -1.59
N ALA A 237 21.52 30.16 -1.78
CA ALA A 237 22.70 30.53 -0.97
C ALA A 237 23.33 31.89 -1.34
N GLY A 238 23.14 32.37 -2.57
CA GLY A 238 23.76 33.58 -3.10
C GLY A 238 22.93 34.87 -2.99
N PHE A 239 21.70 34.82 -2.46
CA PHE A 239 20.82 35.99 -2.41
C PHE A 239 21.10 36.91 -1.19
N PRO A 240 21.10 38.24 -1.36
CA PRO A 240 21.02 39.17 -0.24
C PRO A 240 19.68 39.01 0.53
N PRO A 241 19.58 39.47 1.79
CA PRO A 241 18.40 39.31 2.66
C PRO A 241 17.07 39.88 2.12
N GLU A 242 17.08 40.55 0.97
CA GLU A 242 15.97 41.31 0.38
C GLU A 242 15.23 40.58 -0.75
N LEU A 243 15.40 39.26 -0.90
CA LEU A 243 14.43 38.46 -1.65
C LEU A 243 13.25 38.15 -0.73
N ASP A 244 12.04 38.51 -1.18
CA ASP A 244 10.79 38.33 -0.43
C ASP A 244 10.71 36.89 0.13
N ARG A 245 10.38 36.75 1.42
CA ARG A 245 10.32 35.44 2.13
C ARG A 245 9.46 34.43 1.37
N GLU A 246 8.48 34.91 0.61
CA GLU A 246 7.62 34.11 -0.25
C GLU A 246 8.36 33.42 -1.40
N VAL A 247 9.32 34.09 -2.05
CA VAL A 247 10.11 33.51 -3.15
C VAL A 247 11.05 32.43 -2.62
N GLN A 248 11.72 32.71 -1.50
CA GLN A 248 12.58 31.72 -0.84
C GLN A 248 11.79 30.50 -0.36
N GLY A 249 10.60 30.72 0.22
CA GLY A 249 9.70 29.65 0.65
C GLY A 249 9.19 28.80 -0.50
N GLU A 250 8.94 29.39 -1.68
CA GLU A 250 8.48 28.64 -2.85
C GLU A 250 9.61 27.85 -3.53
N LEU A 251 10.83 28.41 -3.61
CA LEU A 251 12.01 27.69 -4.08
C LEU A 251 12.33 26.47 -3.19
N ALA A 252 12.20 26.60 -1.86
CA ALA A 252 12.40 25.50 -0.93
C ALA A 252 11.42 24.33 -1.18
N LYS A 253 10.13 24.63 -1.43
CA LYS A 253 9.13 23.61 -1.76
C LYS A 253 9.44 22.91 -3.10
N LEU A 254 9.90 23.66 -4.10
CA LEU A 254 10.28 23.10 -5.40
C LEU A 254 11.50 22.18 -5.30
N ILE A 255 12.49 22.51 -4.46
CA ILE A 255 13.62 21.63 -4.13
C ILE A 255 13.14 20.30 -3.53
N ILE A 256 12.18 20.35 -2.59
CA ILE A 256 11.61 19.15 -1.97
C ILE A 256 10.93 18.27 -3.02
N ILE A 257 10.10 18.84 -3.89
CA ILE A 257 9.38 18.09 -4.93
C ILE A 257 10.34 17.44 -5.91
N LEU A 258 11.38 18.16 -6.37
CA LEU A 258 12.39 17.60 -7.26
C LEU A 258 13.23 16.50 -6.57
N GLY A 259 13.51 16.65 -5.27
CA GLY A 259 14.17 15.60 -4.48
C GLY A 259 13.32 14.34 -4.35
N ILE A 260 12.00 14.46 -4.13
CA ILE A 260 11.08 13.31 -4.10
C ILE A 260 10.97 12.68 -5.49
N ALA A 261 10.87 13.50 -6.55
CA ALA A 261 10.88 13.03 -7.94
C ALA A 261 12.15 12.23 -8.26
N GLN A 262 13.30 12.62 -7.72
CA GLN A 262 14.56 11.89 -7.85
C GLN A 262 14.52 10.50 -7.21
N VAL A 263 14.00 10.41 -5.98
CA VAL A 263 13.86 9.14 -5.26
C VAL A 263 12.87 8.23 -5.99
N GLU A 264 11.75 8.77 -6.47
CA GLU A 264 10.76 8.02 -7.24
C GLU A 264 11.34 7.48 -8.55
N LEU A 265 12.16 8.30 -9.23
CA LEU A 265 12.82 7.92 -10.47
C LEU A 265 13.79 6.75 -10.29
N ILE A 266 14.55 6.75 -9.19
CA ILE A 266 15.51 5.68 -8.86
C ILE A 266 14.79 4.37 -8.55
N ASN A 267 13.57 4.45 -7.98
CA ASN A 267 12.77 3.29 -7.61
C ASN A 267 11.83 2.79 -8.72
N SER A 268 11.72 3.54 -9.82
CA SER A 268 10.81 3.21 -10.92
C SER A 268 11.43 2.26 -11.95
N SER A 269 10.68 1.23 -12.32
CA SER A 269 11.01 0.30 -13.42
C SER A 269 10.06 0.40 -14.61
N LYS A 270 9.02 1.24 -14.53
CA LYS A 270 7.95 1.32 -15.54
C LYS A 270 8.06 2.59 -16.37
N ALA A 271 7.94 2.44 -17.69
CA ALA A 271 7.98 3.56 -18.64
C ALA A 271 6.94 4.67 -18.32
N TRP A 272 5.74 4.29 -17.88
CA TRP A 272 4.70 5.27 -17.52
C TRP A 272 5.08 6.12 -16.30
N ASP A 273 5.65 5.51 -15.27
CA ASP A 273 6.10 6.22 -14.07
C ASP A 273 7.26 7.18 -14.41
N ILE A 274 8.18 6.77 -15.29
CA ILE A 274 9.29 7.61 -15.77
C ILE A 274 8.77 8.82 -16.56
N MET A 275 7.78 8.62 -17.45
CA MET A 275 7.17 9.71 -18.21
C MET A 275 6.45 10.72 -17.31
N GLN A 276 5.81 10.26 -16.23
CA GLN A 276 5.20 11.14 -15.25
C GLN A 276 6.24 11.92 -14.45
N VAL A 277 7.30 11.26 -13.96
CA VAL A 277 8.41 11.95 -13.29
C VAL A 277 9.05 12.98 -14.22
N LYS A 278 9.20 12.68 -15.51
CA LYS A 278 9.66 13.65 -16.51
C LYS A 278 8.77 14.90 -16.56
N SER A 279 7.45 14.73 -16.58
CA SER A 279 6.51 15.85 -16.52
C SER A 279 6.63 16.67 -15.23
N VAL A 280 6.91 16.03 -14.09
CA VAL A 280 7.14 16.70 -12.80
C VAL A 280 8.40 17.56 -12.87
N VAL A 281 9.49 17.02 -13.43
CA VAL A 281 10.76 17.74 -13.61
C VAL A 281 10.61 18.92 -14.58
N ASP A 282 9.90 18.72 -15.70
CA ASP A 282 9.61 19.78 -16.67
C ASP A 282 8.83 20.94 -16.02
N ALA A 283 7.79 20.64 -15.24
CA ALA A 283 7.01 21.65 -14.51
C ALA A 283 7.82 22.35 -13.41
N GLY A 284 8.64 21.61 -12.66
CA GLY A 284 9.52 22.14 -11.63
C GLY A 284 10.59 23.08 -12.18
N GLU A 285 11.20 22.74 -13.32
CA GLU A 285 12.18 23.61 -14.00
C GLU A 285 11.56 24.93 -14.46
N ILE A 286 10.35 24.89 -15.05
CA ILE A 286 9.65 26.10 -15.49
C ILE A 286 9.27 26.96 -14.27
N ALA A 287 8.85 26.33 -13.16
CA ALA A 287 8.54 27.02 -11.91
C ALA A 287 9.77 27.75 -11.34
N ILE A 288 10.93 27.09 -11.28
CA ILE A 288 12.19 27.68 -10.82
C ILE A 288 12.58 28.87 -11.72
N LYS A 289 12.51 28.70 -13.05
CA LYS A 289 12.78 29.79 -14.01
C LYS A 289 11.85 30.98 -13.80
N SER A 290 10.57 30.75 -13.50
CA SER A 290 9.59 31.82 -13.26
C SER A 290 9.80 32.62 -11.97
N LEU A 291 10.63 32.10 -11.06
CA LEU A 291 11.04 32.78 -9.83
C LEU A 291 12.38 33.51 -9.97
N THR A 292 13.05 33.40 -11.12
CA THR A 292 14.36 34.01 -11.38
C THR A 292 14.21 35.35 -12.11
N GLY A 293 14.84 36.42 -11.63
CA GLY A 293 14.76 37.76 -12.24
C GLY A 293 13.56 38.57 -11.74
N GLN A 294 12.44 38.57 -12.47
CA GLN A 294 11.17 39.15 -12.01
C GLN A 294 10.23 38.03 -11.53
N PRO A 295 10.10 37.82 -10.21
CA PRO A 295 9.44 36.63 -9.68
C PRO A 295 7.93 36.64 -9.93
N ASN A 296 7.43 35.63 -10.64
CA ASN A 296 6.00 35.37 -10.80
C ASN A 296 5.57 34.21 -9.89
N ILE A 297 5.31 34.56 -8.63
CA ILE A 297 4.99 33.59 -7.57
C ILE A 297 3.71 32.79 -7.89
N ILE A 298 2.70 33.43 -8.48
CA ILE A 298 1.42 32.77 -8.82
C ILE A 298 1.63 31.68 -9.87
N LEU A 299 2.46 31.96 -10.89
CA LEU A 299 2.79 30.96 -11.92
C LEU A 299 3.59 29.80 -11.33
N ALA A 300 4.58 30.10 -10.50
CA ALA A 300 5.40 29.09 -9.82
C ALA A 300 4.54 28.17 -8.93
N GLN A 301 3.61 28.72 -8.15
CA GLN A 301 2.70 27.95 -7.29
C GLN A 301 1.76 27.03 -8.10
N LYS A 302 1.25 27.50 -9.24
CA LYS A 302 0.41 26.68 -10.12
C LYS A 302 1.19 25.52 -10.74
N LEU A 303 2.42 25.79 -11.18
CA LEU A 303 3.31 24.76 -11.73
C LEU A 303 3.78 23.79 -10.65
N ARG A 304 4.05 24.27 -9.44
CA ARG A 304 4.31 23.42 -8.25
C ARG A 304 3.13 22.49 -7.99
N TYR A 305 1.91 23.00 -7.96
CA TYR A 305 0.71 22.18 -7.73
C TYR A 305 0.50 21.13 -8.83
N ALA A 306 0.78 21.48 -10.09
CA ALA A 306 0.75 20.52 -11.19
C ALA A 306 1.83 19.43 -11.03
N ALA A 307 3.04 19.81 -10.62
CA ALA A 307 4.14 18.88 -10.33
C ALA A 307 3.80 17.95 -9.14
N GLU A 308 3.23 18.47 -8.05
CA GLU A 308 2.74 17.66 -6.92
C GLU A 308 1.64 16.68 -7.35
N THR A 309 0.73 17.11 -8.20
CA THR A 309 -0.35 16.26 -8.70
C THR A 309 0.17 15.16 -9.64
N GLY A 310 1.17 15.46 -10.47
CA GLY A 310 1.86 14.46 -11.30
C GLY A 310 2.58 13.41 -10.45
N LEU A 311 3.29 13.86 -9.42
CA LEU A 311 4.00 12.98 -8.48
C LEU A 311 3.06 12.13 -7.61
N ARG A 312 1.89 12.66 -7.26
CA ARG A 312 0.82 11.90 -6.58
C ARG A 312 0.27 10.73 -7.42
N LYS A 313 0.33 10.82 -8.75
CA LYS A 313 -0.15 9.75 -9.64
C LYS A 313 0.83 8.59 -9.78
N THR A 314 2.13 8.82 -9.61
CA THR A 314 3.16 7.76 -9.66
C THR A 314 3.22 6.96 -8.36
N GLN A 315 2.92 7.60 -7.22
CA GLN A 315 3.06 7.03 -5.87
C GLN A 315 1.87 6.17 -5.38
N MET A 316 1.11 5.51 -6.27
CA MET A 316 -0.12 4.80 -5.89
C MET A 316 0.15 3.49 -5.14
N GLY A 317 0.46 3.60 -3.85
CA GLY A 317 0.53 2.52 -2.87
C GLY A 317 -0.26 2.87 -1.61
N PHE A 318 -1.04 1.91 -1.10
CA PHE A 318 -1.92 1.98 0.08
C PHE A 318 -1.31 2.70 1.31
N TRP A 319 0.02 2.70 1.45
CA TRP A 319 0.76 3.30 2.56
C TRP A 319 0.95 4.83 2.48
N ASN A 320 0.86 5.45 1.29
CA ASN A 320 1.03 6.90 1.17
C ASN A 320 -0.24 7.70 1.50
N GLY A 321 -1.43 7.11 1.36
CA GLY A 321 -2.67 7.71 1.89
C GLY A 321 -2.62 7.88 3.40
N LEU A 322 -1.90 7.01 4.10
CA LEU A 322 -1.68 7.10 5.55
C LEU A 322 -0.64 8.17 5.92
N ALA A 323 0.42 8.33 5.12
CA ALA A 323 1.47 9.33 5.35
C ALA A 323 1.01 10.77 5.05
N GLU A 324 0.23 10.98 3.99
CA GLU A 324 -0.36 12.28 3.63
C GLU A 324 -1.51 12.66 4.59
N PHE A 325 -2.32 11.69 5.02
CA PHE A 325 -3.25 11.87 6.14
C PHE A 325 -2.52 12.27 7.41
N ARG A 326 -1.41 11.60 7.76
CA ARG A 326 -0.61 11.93 8.95
C ARG A 326 -0.06 13.36 8.90
N GLY A 327 0.50 13.79 7.77
CA GLY A 327 1.01 15.16 7.59
C GLY A 327 -0.09 16.22 7.66
N ASN A 328 -1.22 16.02 6.97
CA ASN A 328 -2.33 16.96 6.97
C ASN A 328 -3.07 17.02 8.31
N LEU A 329 -3.18 15.87 8.99
CA LEU A 329 -3.83 15.74 10.29
C LEU A 329 -3.07 16.46 11.40
N PHE A 330 -1.74 16.54 11.32
CA PHE A 330 -0.99 17.30 12.31
C PHE A 330 -0.94 18.80 12.03
N HIS A 331 -0.91 19.27 10.77
CA HIS A 331 -0.61 20.68 10.50
C HIS A 331 -1.69 21.53 9.84
N SER A 332 -2.73 20.95 9.21
CA SER A 332 -3.69 21.73 8.39
C SER A 332 -5.16 21.58 8.80
N ILE A 333 -5.51 20.51 9.53
CA ILE A 333 -6.90 20.17 9.89
C ILE A 333 -7.33 20.84 11.21
N LYS A 334 -8.57 21.38 11.26
CA LYS A 334 -9.14 21.99 12.48
C LYS A 334 -9.20 20.99 13.65
N ILE A 335 -9.03 21.48 14.88
CA ILE A 335 -9.01 20.67 16.12
C ILE A 335 -10.24 19.74 16.25
N PRO A 336 -11.50 20.20 16.06
CA PRO A 336 -12.67 19.32 16.14
C PRO A 336 -12.62 18.17 15.11
N THR A 337 -12.07 18.42 13.93
CA THR A 337 -11.91 17.40 12.88
C THR A 337 -10.84 16.38 13.25
N LYS A 338 -9.73 16.78 13.89
CA LYS A 338 -8.72 15.86 14.43
C LYS A 338 -9.33 14.92 15.48
N VAL A 339 -10.18 15.45 16.36
CA VAL A 339 -10.93 14.68 17.38
C VAL A 339 -11.90 13.69 16.72
N LEU A 340 -12.64 14.13 15.69
CA LEU A 340 -13.58 13.28 14.94
C LEU A 340 -12.86 12.14 14.22
N ILE A 341 -11.68 12.41 13.66
CA ILE A 341 -10.85 11.38 13.04
C ILE A 341 -10.40 10.34 14.07
N GLY A 342 -9.92 10.78 15.24
CA GLY A 342 -9.55 9.88 16.33
C GLY A 342 -10.73 9.02 16.79
N LEU A 343 -11.92 9.61 16.87
CA LEU A 343 -13.17 8.93 17.21
C LEU A 343 -13.52 7.82 16.20
N VAL A 344 -13.42 8.12 14.91
CA VAL A 344 -13.68 7.15 13.83
C VAL A 344 -12.71 5.97 13.89
N LEU A 345 -11.45 6.23 14.27
CA LEU A 345 -10.44 5.19 14.45
C LEU A 345 -10.62 4.38 15.75
N ALA A 346 -11.26 4.93 16.77
CA ALA A 346 -11.39 4.30 18.08
C ALA A 346 -12.15 2.96 18.02
N LEU A 347 -13.28 2.90 17.31
CA LEU A 347 -14.10 1.69 17.21
C LEU A 347 -13.38 0.51 16.52
N PRO A 348 -12.81 0.65 15.31
CA PRO A 348 -12.10 -0.45 14.66
C PRO A 348 -10.79 -0.83 15.39
N LEU A 349 -10.09 0.14 15.98
CA LEU A 349 -8.88 -0.15 16.77
C LEU A 349 -9.23 -0.98 18.02
N ASN A 350 -10.27 -0.58 18.73
CA ASN A 350 -10.76 -1.27 19.91
C ASN A 350 -11.26 -2.69 19.58
N TRP A 351 -11.99 -2.85 18.48
CA TRP A 351 -12.38 -4.16 17.94
C TRP A 351 -11.16 -5.04 17.61
N GLY A 352 -10.14 -4.47 16.98
CA GLY A 352 -8.90 -5.18 16.65
C GLY A 352 -8.12 -5.63 17.89
N ILE A 353 -8.02 -4.76 18.91
CA ILE A 353 -7.38 -5.08 20.20
C ILE A 353 -8.12 -6.23 20.88
N MET A 354 -9.46 -6.20 20.91
CA MET A 354 -10.27 -7.25 21.57
C MET A 354 -10.17 -8.60 20.88
N ASN A 355 -10.09 -8.62 19.55
CA ASN A 355 -9.94 -9.85 18.78
C ASN A 355 -8.49 -10.35 18.70
N SER A 356 -7.53 -9.65 19.30
CA SER A 356 -6.14 -10.07 19.30
C SER A 356 -5.93 -11.34 20.15
N PRO A 357 -5.03 -12.26 19.73
CA PRO A 357 -4.75 -13.48 20.49
C PRO A 357 -4.39 -13.25 21.98
N PRO A 358 -3.60 -12.21 22.35
CA PRO A 358 -3.30 -11.94 23.76
C PRO A 358 -4.54 -11.61 24.59
N VAL A 359 -5.44 -10.78 24.07
CA VAL A 359 -6.66 -10.38 24.77
C VAL A 359 -7.66 -11.52 24.81
N LYS A 360 -7.79 -12.29 23.72
CA LYS A 360 -8.61 -13.51 23.71
C LYS A 360 -8.17 -14.48 24.80
N ASN A 361 -6.87 -14.75 24.90
CA ASN A 361 -6.31 -15.65 25.92
C ASN A 361 -6.49 -15.13 27.36
N LEU A 362 -6.52 -13.80 27.55
CA LEU A 362 -6.73 -13.18 28.86
C LEU A 362 -8.19 -13.21 29.32
N LEU A 363 -9.14 -13.03 28.39
CA LEU A 363 -10.57 -12.91 28.70
C LEU A 363 -11.32 -14.26 28.67
N MET A 364 -10.84 -15.24 27.91
CA MET A 364 -11.45 -16.58 27.81
C MET A 364 -11.51 -17.37 29.13
N PRO A 365 -10.63 -17.16 30.13
CA PRO A 365 -10.73 -17.79 31.45
C PRO A 365 -11.76 -17.16 32.40
N LEU A 366 -12.42 -16.06 32.04
CA LEU A 366 -13.40 -15.40 32.91
C LEU A 366 -14.64 -16.28 33.14
N PRO A 367 -15.27 -16.22 34.33
CA PRO A 367 -16.47 -17.00 34.63
C PRO A 367 -17.61 -16.63 33.67
N PRO A 368 -18.49 -17.59 33.35
CA PRO A 368 -19.54 -17.38 32.38
C PRO A 368 -20.52 -16.30 32.86
N ILE A 369 -20.87 -15.38 31.97
CA ILE A 369 -21.83 -14.29 32.23
C ILE A 369 -23.27 -14.83 32.13
N SER A 370 -23.45 -15.94 31.41
CA SER A 370 -24.68 -16.71 31.25
C SER A 370 -24.65 -17.95 32.14
N ASN A 371 -25.74 -18.22 32.87
CA ASN A 371 -25.90 -19.45 33.66
C ASN A 371 -26.25 -20.65 32.73
N SER A 372 -25.31 -21.13 31.90
CA SER A 372 -25.44 -22.44 31.26
C SER A 372 -24.67 -23.49 32.08
N SER A 373 -25.37 -24.52 32.56
CA SER A 373 -24.83 -25.51 33.50
C SER A 373 -23.94 -26.58 32.87
N ASN A 374 -23.61 -26.47 31.57
CA ASN A 374 -22.73 -27.38 30.85
C ASN A 374 -21.72 -26.55 30.05
N GLN A 375 -20.44 -26.58 30.42
CA GLN A 375 -19.40 -25.84 29.72
C GLN A 375 -18.80 -26.66 28.58
N ASN A 376 -19.33 -26.50 27.36
CA ASN A 376 -18.67 -26.96 26.14
C ASN A 376 -17.80 -25.85 25.52
N THR A 377 -16.97 -26.18 24.54
CA THR A 377 -16.10 -25.20 23.82
C THR A 377 -16.93 -24.09 23.15
N GLU A 378 -18.16 -24.41 22.74
CA GLU A 378 -19.11 -23.50 22.09
C GLU A 378 -19.62 -22.40 23.06
N ASP A 379 -19.87 -22.73 24.33
CA ASP A 379 -20.29 -21.76 25.37
C ASP A 379 -19.19 -20.75 25.74
N LYS A 380 -17.92 -21.11 25.55
CA LYS A 380 -16.77 -20.21 25.82
C LYS A 380 -16.61 -19.15 24.75
N ASP A 381 -16.84 -19.50 23.49
CA ASP A 381 -16.82 -18.55 22.38
C ASP A 381 -18.02 -17.59 22.44
N GLU A 382 -19.19 -18.04 22.92
CA GLU A 382 -20.36 -17.19 23.12
C GLU A 382 -20.16 -16.16 24.25
N ASN A 383 -19.62 -16.56 25.40
CA ASN A 383 -19.25 -15.64 26.48
C ASN A 383 -18.21 -14.60 26.04
N PHE A 384 -17.22 -15.02 25.25
CA PHE A 384 -16.22 -14.11 24.71
C PHE A 384 -16.84 -13.06 23.76
N ARG A 385 -17.78 -13.47 22.90
CA ARG A 385 -18.53 -12.53 22.04
C ARG A 385 -19.36 -11.54 22.86
N LEU A 386 -19.99 -12.01 23.94
CA LEU A 386 -20.79 -11.16 24.82
C LEU A 386 -19.93 -10.14 25.57
N LEU A 387 -18.73 -10.53 26.02
CA LEU A 387 -17.72 -9.60 26.57
C LEU A 387 -17.33 -8.51 25.57
N ILE A 388 -17.04 -8.89 24.31
CA ILE A 388 -16.73 -7.94 23.24
C ILE A 388 -17.89 -6.97 23.03
N LEU A 389 -19.13 -7.45 23.00
CA LEU A 389 -20.32 -6.60 22.84
C LEU A 389 -20.45 -5.57 23.96
N ILE A 390 -20.21 -5.95 25.21
CA ILE A 390 -20.25 -5.05 26.38
C ILE A 390 -19.19 -3.95 26.25
N LEU A 391 -17.95 -4.37 25.97
CA LEU A 391 -16.82 -3.45 25.82
C LEU A 391 -17.04 -2.47 24.65
N MET A 392 -17.52 -2.96 23.50
CA MET A 392 -17.85 -2.12 22.34
C MET A 392 -19.00 -1.17 22.63
N THR A 393 -19.99 -1.61 23.40
CA THR A 393 -21.13 -0.77 23.80
C THR A 393 -20.70 0.34 24.76
N GLY A 394 -19.78 0.06 25.69
CA GLY A 394 -19.15 1.09 26.52
C GLY A 394 -18.30 2.07 25.72
N THR A 395 -17.56 1.58 24.71
CA THR A 395 -16.81 2.45 23.80
C THR A 395 -17.72 3.34 22.97
N LEU A 396 -18.87 2.83 22.54
CA LEU A 396 -19.89 3.63 21.85
C LEU A 396 -20.46 4.71 22.77
N GLY A 397 -20.72 4.40 24.04
CA GLY A 397 -21.12 5.39 25.04
C GLY A 397 -20.09 6.50 25.22
N GLY A 398 -18.80 6.14 25.30
CA GLY A 398 -17.68 7.10 25.35
C GLY A 398 -17.55 7.94 24.07
N ALA A 399 -17.82 7.35 22.91
CA ALA A 399 -17.86 8.05 21.63
C ALA A 399 -18.98 9.10 21.58
N VAL A 400 -20.21 8.72 21.98
CA VAL A 400 -21.35 9.65 22.05
C VAL A 400 -21.09 10.76 23.07
N SER A 401 -20.55 10.41 24.24
CA SER A 401 -20.14 11.39 25.26
C SER A 401 -19.17 12.43 24.69
N LEU A 402 -18.19 12.01 23.88
CA LEU A 402 -17.26 12.91 23.19
C LEU A 402 -17.95 13.76 22.12
N LEU A 403 -18.82 13.17 21.30
CA LEU A 403 -19.54 13.88 20.22
C LEU A 403 -20.39 15.04 20.75
N THR A 404 -21.06 14.86 21.89
CA THR A 404 -21.89 15.92 22.49
C THR A 404 -21.13 17.16 22.96
N ARG A 405 -19.79 17.09 23.04
CA ARG A 405 -18.90 18.21 23.41
C ARG A 405 -17.88 18.52 22.33
N LEU A 406 -18.09 18.06 21.11
CA LEU A 406 -17.15 18.31 20.02
C LEU A 406 -16.96 19.82 19.79
N GLN A 407 -18.01 20.62 20.05
CA GLN A 407 -18.00 22.09 19.98
C GLN A 407 -17.14 22.75 21.07
N ASP A 408 -16.94 22.10 22.23
CA ASP A 408 -16.11 22.65 23.31
C ASP A 408 -14.62 22.72 22.92
N PHE A 409 -14.20 21.90 21.94
CA PHE A 409 -12.86 21.90 21.36
C PHE A 409 -12.62 23.02 20.34
N ASP A 410 -13.67 23.74 19.93
CA ASP A 410 -13.59 24.89 19.01
C ASP A 410 -13.55 26.23 19.77
N ASN A 411 -13.74 26.21 21.09
CA ASN A 411 -13.77 27.43 21.90
C ASN A 411 -12.35 27.93 22.23
N PRO A 412 -11.94 29.12 21.76
CA PRO A 412 -10.59 29.65 22.00
C PRO A 412 -10.27 29.89 23.48
N LYS A 413 -11.28 30.01 24.36
CA LYS A 413 -11.07 30.11 25.81
C LYS A 413 -10.70 28.77 26.48
N ASN A 414 -10.95 27.65 25.79
CA ASN A 414 -10.68 26.29 26.27
C ASN A 414 -9.48 25.64 25.55
N GLN A 415 -8.80 26.35 24.64
CA GLN A 415 -7.58 25.88 23.99
C GLN A 415 -6.43 25.84 25.01
N LYS A 416 -6.33 24.70 25.71
CA LYS A 416 -5.28 24.42 26.71
C LYS A 416 -4.13 23.58 26.13
N TYR A 417 -4.12 23.37 24.82
CA TYR A 417 -3.28 22.39 24.15
C TYR A 417 -2.48 23.07 23.03
N ASP A 418 -1.19 23.29 23.27
CA ASP A 418 -0.22 23.78 22.26
C ASP A 418 0.23 22.67 21.29
N ASP A 419 -0.18 21.41 21.53
CA ASP A 419 0.33 20.24 20.82
C ASP A 419 -0.68 19.69 19.78
N ASP A 420 -0.20 19.51 18.56
CA ASP A 420 -0.96 19.11 17.37
C ASP A 420 -1.47 17.65 17.41
N PHE A 421 -0.86 16.79 18.24
CA PHE A 421 -1.16 15.36 18.35
C PHE A 421 -2.24 15.04 19.42
N LEU A 422 -2.34 15.87 20.46
CA LEU A 422 -3.23 15.64 21.60
C LEU A 422 -4.72 15.52 21.21
N PRO A 423 -5.28 16.36 20.31
CA PRO A 423 -6.68 16.26 19.92
C PRO A 423 -7.05 14.93 19.24
N LEU A 424 -6.14 14.39 18.42
CA LEU A 424 -6.32 13.07 17.81
C LEU A 424 -6.36 11.98 18.88
N SER A 425 -5.38 12.02 19.80
CA SER A 425 -5.26 11.05 20.88
C SER A 425 -6.46 11.09 21.81
N ILE A 426 -7.00 12.28 22.09
CA ILE A 426 -8.23 12.50 22.85
C ILE A 426 -9.42 11.82 22.15
N GLY A 427 -9.55 12.00 20.83
CA GLY A 427 -10.59 11.34 20.04
C GLY A 427 -10.49 9.82 20.05
N LEU A 428 -9.26 9.29 20.06
CA LEU A 428 -9.00 7.84 20.05
C LEU A 428 -9.18 7.18 21.43
N THR A 429 -8.56 7.76 22.45
CA THR A 429 -8.38 7.11 23.77
C THR A 429 -9.60 7.24 24.67
N LYS A 430 -10.34 8.36 24.60
CA LYS A 430 -11.49 8.60 25.47
C LYS A 430 -12.64 7.61 25.24
N PRO A 431 -13.02 7.27 24.00
CA PRO A 431 -13.98 6.19 23.76
C PRO A 431 -13.48 4.84 24.29
N ILE A 432 -12.20 4.49 24.10
CA ILE A 432 -11.63 3.23 24.60
C ILE A 432 -11.74 3.16 26.13
N LEU A 433 -11.47 4.27 26.83
CA LEU A 433 -11.61 4.37 28.28
C LEU A 433 -13.06 4.13 28.75
N GLY A 434 -14.06 4.53 27.96
CA GLY A 434 -15.47 4.22 28.19
C GLY A 434 -15.75 2.71 28.14
N GLY A 435 -15.13 1.99 27.20
CA GLY A 435 -15.18 0.53 27.13
C GLY A 435 -14.54 -0.14 28.35
N SER A 436 -13.37 0.34 28.77
CA SER A 436 -12.70 -0.14 29.98
C SER A 436 -13.54 0.08 31.25
N PHE A 437 -14.25 1.21 31.34
CA PHE A 437 -15.18 1.48 32.43
C PHE A 437 -16.39 0.55 32.42
N ALA A 438 -16.96 0.26 31.25
CA ALA A 438 -18.03 -0.73 31.14
C ALA A 438 -17.57 -2.13 31.60
N PHE A 439 -16.35 -2.52 31.23
CA PHE A 439 -15.76 -3.77 31.71
C PHE A 439 -15.53 -3.77 33.22
N PHE A 440 -15.07 -2.64 33.79
CA PHE A 440 -14.93 -2.50 35.23
C PHE A 440 -16.28 -2.63 35.97
N ILE A 441 -17.35 -2.01 35.46
CA ILE A 441 -18.70 -2.15 36.02
C ILE A 441 -19.18 -3.60 35.93
N LEU A 442 -18.92 -4.29 34.82
CA LEU A 442 -19.21 -5.72 34.69
C LEU A 442 -18.48 -6.54 35.76
N LEU A 443 -17.20 -6.27 36.02
CA LEU A 443 -16.44 -6.95 37.07
C LEU A 443 -17.02 -6.68 38.46
N ILE A 444 -17.47 -5.44 38.74
CA ILE A 444 -18.13 -5.12 40.01
C ILE A 444 -19.46 -5.88 40.14
N LEU A 445 -20.28 -5.92 39.09
CA LEU A 445 -21.57 -6.62 39.11
C LEU A 445 -21.41 -8.13 39.28
N ASN A 446 -20.35 -8.71 38.70
CA ASN A 446 -20.01 -10.13 38.86
C ASN A 446 -19.21 -10.41 40.14
N SER A 447 -18.64 -9.40 40.79
CA SER A 447 -18.05 -9.54 42.10
C SER A 447 -19.17 -9.57 43.15
N SER A 448 -19.09 -10.44 44.14
CA SER A 448 -20.03 -10.52 45.26
C SER A 448 -20.08 -9.26 46.16
N ILE A 449 -19.51 -8.15 45.68
CA ILE A 449 -19.42 -6.82 46.30
C ILE A 449 -20.66 -5.97 45.93
N SER A 450 -21.30 -6.23 44.78
CA SER A 450 -22.45 -5.46 44.34
C SER A 450 -23.75 -5.88 45.04
N PRO A 451 -24.53 -4.94 45.62
CA PRO A 451 -25.87 -5.22 46.16
C PRO A 451 -26.95 -5.35 45.07
N LEU A 452 -26.61 -5.11 43.80
CA LEU A 452 -27.55 -5.12 42.68
C LEU A 452 -27.73 -6.54 42.16
N GLN A 453 -28.79 -7.21 42.62
CA GLN A 453 -29.27 -8.44 41.99
C GLN A 453 -30.14 -8.07 40.80
N ILE A 454 -29.62 -8.19 39.57
CA ILE A 454 -30.44 -8.09 38.37
C ILE A 454 -31.29 -9.37 38.31
N ARG A 455 -32.52 -9.25 38.80
CA ARG A 455 -33.47 -10.35 39.02
C ARG A 455 -33.78 -11.09 37.71
N THR A 456 -33.31 -12.33 37.58
CA THR A 456 -33.77 -13.28 36.56
C THR A 456 -35.08 -13.90 37.07
N ASP A 457 -36.23 -13.38 36.63
CA ASP A 457 -37.48 -14.09 36.90
C ASP A 457 -37.49 -15.41 36.09
N ASN A 458 -37.87 -16.50 36.78
CA ASN A 458 -37.91 -17.90 36.29
C ASN A 458 -38.94 -18.12 35.17
N GLY A 459 -38.75 -17.47 34.03
CA GLY A 459 -39.50 -17.71 32.80
C GLY A 459 -38.56 -17.65 31.61
N ASN A 460 -38.78 -18.53 30.65
CA ASN A 460 -37.95 -18.86 29.48
C ASN A 460 -37.66 -17.69 28.48
N LYS A 461 -37.74 -16.43 28.94
CA LYS A 461 -37.41 -15.17 28.25
C LYS A 461 -36.45 -14.26 29.07
N GLY A 462 -35.92 -14.77 30.19
CA GLY A 462 -35.11 -14.00 31.15
C GLY A 462 -33.69 -13.62 30.68
N ASN A 463 -33.13 -14.30 29.67
CA ASN A 463 -31.75 -14.07 29.25
C ASN A 463 -31.59 -12.77 28.44
N ASP A 464 -32.56 -12.46 27.57
CA ASP A 464 -32.52 -11.27 26.72
C ASP A 464 -32.65 -9.97 27.53
N THR A 465 -33.53 -9.96 28.54
CA THR A 465 -33.75 -8.78 29.39
C THR A 465 -32.51 -8.45 30.22
N TYR A 466 -31.80 -9.48 30.72
CA TYR A 466 -30.53 -9.33 31.41
C TYR A 466 -29.45 -8.76 30.49
N LEU A 467 -29.32 -9.31 29.27
CA LEU A 467 -28.37 -8.83 28.26
C LEU A 467 -28.62 -7.36 27.88
N TYR A 468 -29.87 -6.97 27.60
CA TYR A 468 -30.21 -5.59 27.27
C TYR A 468 -29.96 -4.63 28.44
N GLY A 469 -30.26 -5.05 29.67
CA GLY A 469 -29.94 -4.26 30.86
C GLY A 469 -28.44 -4.05 31.02
N LEU A 470 -27.65 -5.08 30.78
CA LEU A 470 -26.20 -5.04 30.88
C LEU A 470 -25.55 -4.20 29.77
N LEU A 471 -26.05 -4.28 28.54
CA LEU A 471 -25.64 -3.39 27.43
C LEU A 471 -26.01 -1.93 27.73
N THR A 472 -27.17 -1.68 28.33
CA THR A 472 -27.58 -0.33 28.73
C THR A 472 -26.64 0.23 29.80
N MET A 473 -26.31 -0.56 30.82
CA MET A 473 -25.33 -0.19 31.85
C MET A 473 -23.94 0.03 31.26
N ALA A 474 -23.52 -0.80 30.30
CA ALA A 474 -22.26 -0.64 29.59
C ALA A 474 -22.21 0.68 28.81
N PHE A 475 -23.27 1.00 28.07
CA PHE A 475 -23.39 2.27 27.34
C PHE A 475 -23.30 3.47 28.28
N VAL A 476 -24.04 3.45 29.40
CA VAL A 476 -24.01 4.50 30.42
C VAL A 476 -22.64 4.61 31.07
N ALA A 477 -21.99 3.48 31.38
CA ALA A 477 -20.63 3.45 31.89
C ALA A 477 -19.62 4.07 30.91
N GLY A 478 -19.91 4.04 29.60
CA GLY A 478 -19.16 4.76 28.58
C GLY A 478 -19.11 6.28 28.80
N PHE A 479 -20.08 6.86 29.50
CA PHE A 479 -20.07 8.26 29.91
C PHE A 479 -19.22 8.52 31.16
N SER A 480 -18.39 7.57 31.61
CA SER A 480 -17.56 7.65 32.84
C SER A 480 -16.83 8.98 33.02
N GLU A 481 -16.32 9.58 31.94
CA GLU A 481 -15.62 10.86 32.00
C GLU A 481 -16.50 12.04 32.44
N ARG A 482 -17.82 11.95 32.26
CA ARG A 482 -18.80 12.91 32.79
C ARG A 482 -19.46 12.39 34.05
N LEU A 483 -19.82 11.11 34.04
CA LEU A 483 -20.51 10.46 35.13
C LEU A 483 -19.69 10.49 36.43
N ILE A 484 -18.36 10.30 36.39
CA ILE A 484 -17.53 10.35 37.59
C ILE A 484 -17.41 11.78 38.12
N PRO A 485 -17.03 12.82 37.34
CA PRO A 485 -17.05 14.19 37.84
C PRO A 485 -18.43 14.63 38.30
N ASP A 486 -19.52 14.26 37.61
CA ASP A 486 -20.87 14.61 38.03
C ASP A 486 -21.28 13.90 39.32
N LEU A 487 -20.90 12.63 39.51
CA LEU A 487 -21.10 11.92 40.77
C LEU A 487 -20.26 12.55 41.88
N ILE A 488 -19.00 12.90 41.63
CA ILE A 488 -18.15 13.59 42.61
C ILE A 488 -18.77 14.94 42.95
N ASN A 489 -19.18 15.74 41.96
CA ASN A 489 -19.83 17.04 42.18
C ASN A 489 -21.16 16.90 42.92
N GLN A 490 -21.95 15.84 42.63
CA GLN A 490 -23.20 15.56 43.34
C GLN A 490 -22.95 15.09 44.75
N VAL A 491 -21.95 14.24 44.98
CA VAL A 491 -21.52 13.78 46.31
C VAL A 491 -20.91 14.93 47.08
N GLU A 492 -20.07 15.77 46.48
CA GLU A 492 -19.55 16.99 47.09
C GLU A 492 -20.70 17.92 47.45
N LYS A 493 -21.66 18.17 46.55
CA LYS A 493 -22.86 18.96 46.88
C LYS A 493 -23.69 18.31 47.98
N LYS A 494 -23.88 16.99 47.95
CA LYS A 494 -24.68 16.25 48.92
C LYS A 494 -23.99 16.13 50.26
N VAL A 495 -22.67 15.95 50.31
CA VAL A 495 -21.83 15.98 51.52
C VAL A 495 -21.70 17.40 52.03
N THR A 496 -21.67 18.43 51.18
CA THR A 496 -21.72 19.83 51.62
C THR A 496 -23.10 20.17 52.20
N VAL A 497 -24.17 19.55 51.69
CA VAL A 497 -25.55 19.67 52.19
C VAL A 497 -25.78 18.80 53.44
N GLU A 498 -25.22 17.60 53.52
CA GLU A 498 -25.33 16.68 54.67
C GLU A 498 -24.38 17.05 55.82
N ALA A 499 -23.20 17.63 55.54
CA ALA A 499 -22.37 18.31 56.53
C ALA A 499 -22.99 19.64 57.01
N SER A 500 -23.94 20.19 56.25
CA SER A 500 -24.80 21.28 56.72
C SER A 500 -26.03 20.78 57.50
N SER A 501 -26.41 19.50 57.41
CA SER A 501 -27.57 18.92 58.13
C SER A 501 -27.21 17.96 59.26
N THR A 502 -25.95 17.56 59.39
CA THR A 502 -25.39 16.87 60.56
C THR A 502 -24.17 17.65 61.02
N GLY A 503 -24.34 18.42 62.09
CA GLY A 503 -23.37 19.37 62.56
C GLY A 503 -22.03 18.74 62.91
N GLN A 504 -21.04 18.90 62.03
CA GLN A 504 -19.62 19.09 62.32
C GLN A 504 -18.84 19.26 61.00
N GLY A 505 -18.67 20.53 60.58
CA GLY A 505 -17.77 20.91 59.48
C GLY A 505 -18.36 21.97 58.54
N LEU A 506 -18.36 23.25 58.94
CA LEU A 506 -18.82 24.36 58.09
C LEU A 506 -17.87 24.65 56.90
N PRO A 507 -18.36 24.84 55.66
CA PRO A 507 -17.72 25.73 54.68
C PRO A 507 -17.86 27.20 55.12
N PRO A 508 -16.98 28.14 54.70
CA PRO A 508 -17.01 29.51 55.19
C PRO A 508 -18.32 30.18 54.76
N THR A 509 -19.27 30.27 55.69
CA THR A 509 -20.49 31.03 55.55
C THR A 509 -20.11 32.51 55.55
N ILE A 510 -20.60 33.28 54.59
CA ILE A 510 -20.46 34.74 54.64
C ILE A 510 -21.16 35.24 55.89
N LEU A 511 -20.49 36.07 56.67
CA LEU A 511 -21.04 36.69 57.88
C LEU A 511 -21.02 38.20 57.75
N ILE A 512 -22.10 38.85 58.19
CA ILE A 512 -22.14 40.29 58.44
C ILE A 512 -22.06 40.51 59.96
N ALA A 513 -21.10 41.33 60.41
CA ALA A 513 -20.96 41.68 61.81
C ALA A 513 -21.07 43.22 62.00
N PRO A 514 -21.86 43.71 62.97
CA PRO A 514 -22.77 42.94 63.82
C PRO A 514 -23.97 42.37 63.04
N SER A 515 -24.55 41.26 63.51
CA SER A 515 -25.73 40.64 62.88
C SER A 515 -27.04 41.41 63.18
N SER A 516 -27.03 42.25 64.21
CA SER A 516 -28.09 43.21 64.49
C SER A 516 -27.54 44.49 65.13
N ALA A 517 -28.20 45.62 64.89
CA ALA A 517 -27.87 46.90 65.49
C ALA A 517 -29.14 47.71 65.80
N ALA A 518 -29.15 48.41 66.92
CA ALA A 518 -30.20 49.36 67.25
C ALA A 518 -29.68 50.77 66.97
N LEU A 519 -30.38 51.55 66.14
CA LEU A 519 -29.92 52.86 65.66
C LEU A 519 -31.03 53.90 65.78
N ALA A 520 -30.70 55.08 66.31
CA ALA A 520 -31.57 56.24 66.22
C ALA A 520 -31.66 56.76 64.77
N LEU A 521 -32.65 57.60 64.47
CA LEU A 521 -32.76 58.28 63.18
C LEU A 521 -31.48 59.06 62.84
N ASN A 522 -31.01 58.97 61.59
CA ASN A 522 -29.69 59.44 61.12
C ASN A 522 -28.47 58.77 61.80
N GLY A 523 -28.68 57.75 62.63
CA GLY A 523 -27.60 56.97 63.22
C GLY A 523 -26.78 56.23 62.16
N ILE A 524 -25.48 56.07 62.43
CA ILE A 524 -24.53 55.45 61.53
C ILE A 524 -23.99 54.17 62.19
N GLN A 525 -23.98 53.05 61.46
CA GLN A 525 -23.40 51.78 61.88
C GLN A 525 -22.44 51.25 60.82
N GLU A 526 -21.21 50.91 61.24
CA GLU A 526 -20.27 50.15 60.41
C GLU A 526 -20.57 48.66 60.52
N PHE A 527 -20.58 47.98 59.37
CA PHE A 527 -20.69 46.54 59.24
C PHE A 527 -19.47 45.98 58.51
N SER A 528 -19.03 44.79 58.91
CA SER A 528 -17.95 44.05 58.25
C SER A 528 -18.47 42.77 57.62
N ILE A 529 -17.87 42.37 56.50
CA ILE A 529 -18.19 41.13 55.77
C ILE A 529 -16.96 40.21 55.80
N ASN A 530 -17.16 38.95 56.15
CA ASN A 530 -16.10 37.91 56.16
C ASN A 530 -16.60 36.66 55.41
N PRO A 531 -15.85 36.09 54.45
CA PRO A 531 -14.53 36.51 53.92
C PRO A 531 -14.53 37.88 53.23
N VAL A 532 -13.35 38.43 52.91
CA VAL A 532 -13.23 39.67 52.11
C VAL A 532 -13.32 39.31 50.63
N GLY A 533 -14.13 40.03 49.86
CA GLY A 533 -14.40 39.71 48.46
C GLY A 533 -15.41 40.66 47.81
N ASN A 534 -15.77 40.40 46.56
CA ASN A 534 -16.78 41.19 45.86
C ASN A 534 -18.18 40.86 46.38
N TYR A 535 -18.90 41.88 46.86
CA TYR A 535 -20.26 41.74 47.38
C TYR A 535 -21.21 42.80 46.83
N THR A 536 -22.43 42.36 46.53
CA THR A 536 -23.58 43.23 46.31
C THR A 536 -24.36 43.36 47.60
N ILE A 537 -24.60 44.59 48.06
CA ILE A 537 -25.34 44.86 49.30
C ILE A 537 -26.68 45.50 48.92
N THR A 538 -27.76 44.97 49.50
CA THR A 538 -29.13 45.44 49.28
C THR A 538 -29.81 45.72 50.62
N ILE A 539 -30.76 46.65 50.62
CA ILE A 539 -31.57 47.01 51.80
C ILE A 539 -33.03 46.70 51.50
N SER A 540 -33.73 46.14 52.47
CA SER A 540 -35.18 45.94 52.44
C SER A 540 -35.80 46.53 53.71
N PRO A 541 -36.77 47.45 53.61
CA PRO A 541 -37.37 48.00 52.38
C PRO A 541 -36.41 48.89 51.55
N PRO A 542 -36.62 49.03 50.23
CA PRO A 542 -35.88 49.99 49.41
C PRO A 542 -36.06 51.41 49.96
N GLU A 543 -35.04 52.27 49.87
CA GLU A 543 -35.04 53.65 50.39
C GLU A 543 -35.00 53.81 51.92
N SER A 544 -34.94 52.73 52.69
CA SER A 544 -34.88 52.75 54.17
C SER A 544 -33.47 53.02 54.72
N GLY A 545 -32.72 53.96 54.13
CA GLY A 545 -31.37 54.34 54.53
C GLY A 545 -30.36 54.38 53.38
N LYS A 546 -29.12 54.74 53.68
CA LYS A 546 -28.01 54.85 52.70
C LYS A 546 -26.85 53.93 53.08
N ILE A 547 -26.21 53.32 52.08
CA ILE A 547 -24.99 52.53 52.26
C ILE A 547 -23.84 53.24 51.57
N ASP A 548 -22.80 53.55 52.34
CA ASP A 548 -21.51 54.00 51.84
C ASP A 548 -20.52 52.84 51.95
N LYS A 549 -20.08 52.30 50.81
CA LYS A 549 -19.03 51.28 50.77
C LYS A 549 -17.68 51.95 51.02
N ASN A 550 -16.93 51.49 52.02
CA ASN A 550 -15.56 51.96 52.22
C ASN A 550 -14.66 51.29 51.16
N THR A 551 -13.65 51.99 50.66
CA THR A 551 -12.82 51.65 49.48
C THR A 551 -11.89 50.43 49.64
N THR A 552 -12.17 49.57 50.61
CA THR A 552 -11.56 48.24 50.80
C THR A 552 -12.70 47.25 51.09
N ASP A 553 -12.84 46.20 50.26
CA ASP A 553 -14.02 45.33 50.09
C ASP A 553 -14.49 44.49 51.33
N ALA A 554 -14.09 44.88 52.54
CA ALA A 554 -14.37 44.19 53.79
C ALA A 554 -15.38 44.90 54.71
N LYS A 555 -15.67 46.20 54.46
CA LYS A 555 -16.50 47.03 55.37
C LYS A 555 -17.41 47.98 54.61
N PHE A 556 -18.61 48.18 55.16
CA PHE A 556 -19.56 49.18 54.66
C PHE A 556 -20.24 49.90 55.82
N THR A 557 -20.66 51.14 55.56
CA THR A 557 -21.34 51.97 56.53
C THR A 557 -22.81 52.10 56.13
N TYR A 558 -23.72 51.84 57.06
CA TYR A 558 -25.14 52.07 56.89
C TYR A 558 -25.56 53.30 57.70
N THR A 559 -26.30 54.21 57.06
CA THR A 559 -26.92 55.38 57.69
C THR A 559 -28.43 55.21 57.70
N ALA A 560 -29.02 55.24 58.89
CA ALA A 560 -30.47 55.16 59.11
C ALA A 560 -31.21 56.35 58.45
N PRO A 561 -32.45 56.16 57.98
CA PRO A 561 -33.22 57.22 57.35
C PRO A 561 -33.53 58.37 58.33
N PRO A 562 -33.81 59.59 57.81
CA PRO A 562 -34.13 60.76 58.64
C PRO A 562 -35.55 60.71 59.22
N GLN A 563 -36.41 59.80 58.74
CA GLN A 563 -37.79 59.60 59.17
C GLN A 563 -38.06 58.09 59.29
N GLY A 564 -38.80 57.66 60.31
CA GLY A 564 -39.16 56.27 60.57
C GLY A 564 -39.87 56.12 61.92
N ASN A 565 -40.51 54.99 62.17
CA ASN A 565 -41.14 54.69 63.45
C ASN A 565 -40.18 53.88 64.33
N ALA A 566 -40.24 54.11 65.65
CA ALA A 566 -39.53 53.28 66.61
C ALA A 566 -40.03 51.83 66.51
N GLY A 567 -39.10 50.89 66.34
CA GLY A 567 -39.38 49.47 66.13
C GLY A 567 -39.35 49.02 64.68
N ASP A 568 -39.22 49.93 63.70
CA ASP A 568 -39.06 49.56 62.30
C ASP A 568 -37.79 48.74 62.09
N THR A 569 -37.90 47.60 61.40
CA THR A 569 -36.80 46.67 61.13
C THR A 569 -36.35 46.76 59.68
N ILE A 570 -35.07 46.99 59.48
CA ILE A 570 -34.44 47.16 58.18
C ILE A 570 -33.45 46.02 57.98
N THR A 571 -33.60 45.27 56.89
CA THR A 571 -32.75 44.13 56.60
C THR A 571 -31.70 44.51 55.57
N ILE A 572 -30.43 44.33 55.94
CA ILE A 572 -29.28 44.48 55.05
C ILE A 572 -28.87 43.09 54.59
N THR A 573 -28.83 42.86 53.27
CA THR A 573 -28.42 41.58 52.68
C THR A 573 -27.17 41.76 51.83
N ALA A 574 -26.10 41.06 52.16
CA ALA A 574 -24.89 40.95 51.34
C ALA A 574 -24.93 39.66 50.52
N THR A 575 -24.64 39.73 49.22
CA THR A 575 -24.61 38.59 48.29
C THR A 575 -23.25 38.52 47.61
N SER A 576 -22.56 37.38 47.67
CA SER A 576 -21.30 37.16 46.94
C SER A 576 -21.52 36.84 45.46
N ASP A 577 -20.46 36.95 44.67
CA ASP A 577 -20.41 36.46 43.29
C ASP A 577 -20.73 34.95 43.16
N SER A 578 -20.49 34.18 44.24
CA SER A 578 -20.83 32.75 44.33
C SER A 578 -22.29 32.49 44.73
N GLY A 579 -23.10 33.53 44.92
CA GLY A 579 -24.52 33.45 45.26
C GLY A 579 -24.82 33.17 46.74
N GLN A 580 -23.83 33.18 47.63
CA GLN A 580 -24.05 33.07 49.07
C GLN A 580 -24.57 34.40 49.63
N THR A 581 -25.51 34.34 50.58
CA THR A 581 -26.12 35.54 51.18
C THR A 581 -25.97 35.58 52.69
N ALA A 582 -25.68 36.75 53.24
CA ALA A 582 -25.67 37.03 54.68
C ALA A 582 -26.59 38.21 54.99
N LYS A 583 -27.21 38.21 56.18
CA LYS A 583 -28.18 39.23 56.60
C LYS A 583 -27.80 39.87 57.92
N ALA A 584 -28.00 41.18 58.02
CA ALA A 584 -27.99 41.93 59.27
C ALA A 584 -29.29 42.72 59.42
N THR A 585 -29.75 42.89 60.66
CA THR A 585 -30.99 43.61 60.96
C THR A 585 -30.70 44.89 61.73
N VAL A 586 -31.17 46.02 61.24
CA VAL A 586 -31.17 47.28 61.97
C VAL A 586 -32.57 47.54 62.50
N THR A 587 -32.68 47.80 63.80
CA THR A 587 -33.94 48.23 64.42
C THR A 587 -33.85 49.71 64.74
N LEU A 588 -34.80 50.50 64.23
CA LEU A 588 -34.86 51.93 64.53
C LEU A 588 -35.33 52.16 65.97
N THR A 589 -34.58 52.97 66.72
CA THR A 589 -34.95 53.42 68.06
C THR A 589 -35.45 54.86 68.01
N ALA A 590 -36.36 55.18 68.94
CA ALA A 590 -36.93 56.52 69.09
C ALA A 590 -35.87 57.60 69.32
#